data_AF-A0A2T4N1U3-F1
#
_entry.id   AF-A0A2T4N1U3-F1
#
_cell.length_a   1.000
_cell.length_b   1.000
_cell.length_c   1.000
_cell.angle_alpha   90.00
_cell.angle_beta   90.00
_cell.angle_gamma   90.00
#
_symmetry.space_group_name_H-M   'P 1'
#
loop_
_entity.id
_entity.type
_entity.pdbx_description
1 polymer ?
#
loop_
_entity_poly.entity_id
_entity_poly.type
_entity_poly.pdbx_seq_one_letter_code
_entity_poly.pdbx_strand_id
1 'polypeptide(L)'
;MELLIEASLWQPQWAALLLHWQQQGHRWQLLLGKEAAAALDQTDAPWASSPPDGVLCPGALLAAWLDGDLLVDFHVDPSRQILISASTSLLTLAREQGLLTLGPVGADLPLTPKADLGAVLNRLLARRVTVPTLAEGHPLSGVVLRPLQAADEREIVRYCSDEALARYTLNIPHPYPPEGARDWLALSWRKAALGLGWSWAITLPEEQGAALVGVISLHWNGELAWWVGVPWQNRGLATRAAGLVKEFTFDQLQLPALTARHMPDNLASGRVMAKVGMHYRGRRHISGRQPCEVSYWRLDRAPSLPNPLPEEISRWLADERIAVVILWDPVTLDRQSANGKLAISLFVDERGAGEESCSIRCPPHLERSLEVHCYPVELLEQAEPEQLSHLGGVLLKDRDEQGLAWLLQLAALQRQGPDLLSREERASRLHWFNQLMAQALGGNGDSPQIRYQQLRLLVELSELVDELDGCWYQMPELTFERLAREAPALWLAYREAMNRVTPATLTALQQQFAARFPECTLPFLDKGTQNDQPLCGIMPALLYEE
;
A
#
# COMPACT_ATOMS: atom_id res chain seq x y z
N MET A 1 6.66 5.32 -14.77
CA MET A 1 5.22 5.60 -14.56
C MET A 1 4.83 6.70 -15.52
N GLU A 2 3.54 6.83 -15.83
CA GLU A 2 3.02 7.91 -16.67
C GLU A 2 1.85 8.62 -15.99
N LEU A 3 1.91 9.95 -15.93
CA LEU A 3 0.83 10.79 -15.41
C LEU A 3 0.04 11.39 -16.57
N LEU A 4 -1.29 11.30 -16.53
CA LEU A 4 -2.19 11.99 -17.45
C LEU A 4 -2.87 13.10 -16.67
N ILE A 5 -2.57 14.36 -16.99
CA ILE A 5 -3.04 15.51 -16.19
C ILE A 5 -4.01 16.34 -17.01
N GLU A 6 -5.24 16.47 -16.53
CA GLU A 6 -6.20 17.41 -17.09
C GLU A 6 -5.73 18.85 -16.91
N ALA A 7 -5.69 19.62 -18.00
CA ALA A 7 -5.16 20.99 -17.98
C ALA A 7 -5.85 21.90 -16.95
N SER A 8 -7.14 21.66 -16.69
CA SER A 8 -7.94 22.39 -15.70
C SER A 8 -7.49 22.18 -14.24
N LEU A 9 -6.80 21.07 -13.96
CA LEU A 9 -6.31 20.72 -12.63
C LEU A 9 -4.84 21.05 -12.44
N TRP A 10 -4.09 21.33 -13.51
CA TRP A 10 -2.67 21.63 -13.42
C TRP A 10 -2.41 22.89 -12.60
N GLN A 11 -1.38 22.87 -11.75
CA GLN A 11 -1.01 24.00 -10.89
C GLN A 11 0.46 24.38 -11.07
N PRO A 12 0.82 25.68 -11.06
CA PRO A 12 2.19 26.16 -11.23
C PRO A 12 3.23 25.50 -10.31
N GLN A 13 2.84 25.23 -9.06
CA GLN A 13 3.69 24.59 -8.07
C GLN A 13 4.10 23.15 -8.43
N TRP A 14 3.40 22.47 -9.33
CA TRP A 14 3.74 21.10 -9.72
C TRP A 14 4.93 21.04 -10.68
N ALA A 15 5.33 22.17 -11.28
CA ALA A 15 6.37 22.20 -12.30
C ALA A 15 7.70 21.55 -11.84
N ALA A 16 8.19 21.88 -10.65
CA ALA A 16 9.43 21.31 -10.13
C ALA A 16 9.32 19.79 -9.90
N LEU A 17 8.18 19.34 -9.35
CA LEU A 17 7.89 17.93 -9.13
C LEU A 17 7.82 17.17 -10.46
N LEU A 18 7.15 17.72 -11.48
CA LEU A 18 6.98 17.08 -12.79
C LEU A 18 8.29 17.02 -13.58
N LEU A 19 9.13 18.06 -13.50
CA LEU A 19 10.50 18.01 -14.04
C LEU A 19 11.33 16.91 -13.37
N HIS A 20 11.24 16.81 -12.04
CA HIS A 20 11.95 15.77 -11.30
C HIS A 20 11.43 14.37 -11.66
N TRP A 21 10.11 14.21 -11.79
CA TRP A 21 9.45 12.99 -12.26
C TRP A 21 10.00 12.57 -13.63
N GLN A 22 10.16 13.51 -14.57
CA GLN A 22 10.78 13.25 -15.87
C GLN A 22 12.26 12.85 -15.76
N GLN A 23 13.03 13.50 -14.87
CA GLN A 23 14.44 13.15 -14.62
C GLN A 23 14.61 11.73 -14.07
N GLN A 24 13.61 11.20 -13.36
CA GLN A 24 13.56 9.79 -12.91
C GLN A 24 13.20 8.80 -14.04
N GLY A 25 13.07 9.28 -15.29
CA GLY A 25 12.66 8.47 -16.45
C GLY A 25 11.16 8.15 -16.48
N HIS A 26 10.36 8.91 -15.74
CA HIS A 26 8.91 8.84 -15.85
C HIS A 26 8.40 9.85 -16.89
N ARG A 27 7.13 9.73 -17.27
CA ARG A 27 6.51 10.63 -18.25
C ARG A 27 5.29 11.30 -17.66
N TRP A 28 4.93 12.46 -18.18
CA TRP A 28 3.61 13.02 -17.96
C TRP A 28 3.09 13.68 -19.24
N GLN A 29 1.80 13.51 -19.48
CA GLN A 29 1.11 14.03 -20.64
C GLN A 29 0.00 14.97 -20.21
N LEU A 30 -0.22 16.02 -21.00
CA LEU A 30 -1.27 16.98 -20.78
C LEU A 30 -2.54 16.57 -21.53
N LEU A 31 -3.67 16.54 -20.85
CA LEU A 31 -4.98 16.38 -21.48
C LEU A 31 -5.59 17.77 -21.74
N LEU A 32 -5.62 18.16 -23.01
CA LEU A 32 -6.06 19.48 -23.46
C LEU A 32 -7.11 19.36 -24.58
N GLY A 33 -8.22 20.09 -24.46
CA GLY A 33 -9.27 20.11 -25.49
C GLY A 33 -8.75 20.66 -26.83
N LYS A 34 -9.28 20.18 -27.97
CA LYS A 34 -8.83 20.60 -29.31
C LYS A 34 -8.89 22.12 -29.53
N GLU A 35 -9.96 22.75 -29.06
CA GLU A 35 -10.17 24.20 -29.17
C GLU A 35 -9.16 24.99 -28.34
N ALA A 36 -8.83 24.50 -27.14
CA ALA A 36 -7.82 25.10 -26.27
C ALA A 36 -6.41 24.91 -26.84
N ALA A 37 -6.10 23.73 -27.40
CA ALA A 37 -4.81 23.44 -28.02
C ALA A 37 -4.53 24.33 -29.25
N ALA A 38 -5.57 24.70 -30.01
CA ALA A 38 -5.44 25.60 -31.15
C ALA A 38 -5.23 27.07 -30.77
N ALA A 39 -5.60 27.46 -29.53
CA ALA A 39 -5.53 28.83 -29.04
C ALA A 39 -4.27 29.13 -28.18
N LEU A 40 -3.51 28.10 -27.81
CA LEU A 40 -2.34 28.21 -26.94
C LEU A 40 -1.05 28.39 -27.75
N ASP A 41 -0.45 29.58 -27.68
CA ASP A 41 0.95 29.77 -28.05
C ASP A 41 1.81 29.12 -26.94
N GLN A 42 2.65 28.14 -27.29
CA GLN A 42 3.31 27.27 -26.29
C GLN A 42 4.26 28.05 -25.36
N THR A 43 4.66 29.25 -25.75
CA THR A 43 5.55 30.15 -24.97
C THR A 43 4.90 30.79 -23.75
N ASP A 44 3.57 30.96 -23.72
CA ASP A 44 2.84 31.58 -22.58
C ASP A 44 1.98 30.57 -21.79
N ALA A 45 2.17 29.27 -22.04
CA ALA A 45 1.40 28.23 -21.37
C ALA A 45 1.78 28.12 -19.88
N PRO A 46 0.84 27.81 -18.97
CA PRO A 46 1.13 27.66 -17.54
C PRO A 46 2.26 26.65 -17.26
N TRP A 47 2.29 25.56 -18.04
CA TRP A 47 3.30 24.50 -17.97
C TRP A 47 4.58 24.79 -18.76
N ALA A 48 4.84 26.01 -19.22
CA ALA A 48 6.09 26.32 -19.94
C ALA A 48 7.34 26.06 -19.08
N SER A 49 7.23 26.19 -17.76
CA SER A 49 8.30 25.91 -16.80
C SER A 49 8.59 24.41 -16.61
N SER A 50 7.68 23.55 -17.05
CA SER A 50 7.81 22.09 -17.01
C SER A 50 6.99 21.56 -18.18
N PRO A 51 7.58 21.42 -19.39
CA PRO A 51 6.82 21.04 -20.58
C PRO A 51 6.40 19.56 -20.57
N PRO A 52 5.18 19.22 -21.02
CA PRO A 52 4.70 17.84 -21.08
C PRO A 52 5.44 17.03 -22.14
N ASP A 53 5.54 15.71 -21.93
CA ASP A 53 6.11 14.77 -22.92
C ASP A 53 5.20 14.58 -24.14
N GLY A 54 3.93 14.96 -24.02
CA GLY A 54 2.93 14.89 -25.07
C GLY A 54 1.63 15.56 -24.68
N VAL A 55 0.82 15.90 -25.67
CA VAL A 55 -0.52 16.46 -25.48
C VAL A 55 -1.53 15.53 -26.10
N LEU A 56 -2.53 15.11 -25.31
CA LEU A 56 -3.65 14.29 -25.76
C LEU A 56 -4.95 15.09 -25.70
N CYS A 57 -5.86 14.78 -26.61
CA CYS A 57 -7.22 15.30 -26.55
C CYS A 57 -8.07 14.41 -25.63
N PRO A 58 -8.70 14.95 -24.57
CA PRO A 58 -9.59 14.18 -23.69
C PRO A 58 -10.71 13.46 -24.46
N GLY A 59 -11.31 14.12 -25.45
CA GLY A 59 -12.38 13.53 -26.27
C GLY A 59 -11.89 12.41 -27.19
N ALA A 60 -10.66 12.50 -27.70
CA ALA A 60 -10.06 11.42 -28.49
C ALA A 60 -9.66 10.23 -27.61
N LEU A 61 -9.13 10.50 -26.42
CA LEU A 61 -8.82 9.47 -25.42
C LEU A 61 -10.09 8.73 -24.98
N LEU A 62 -11.17 9.47 -24.75
CA LEU A 62 -12.45 8.89 -24.40
C LEU A 62 -13.02 8.02 -25.53
N ALA A 63 -12.95 8.49 -26.79
CA ALA A 63 -13.36 7.70 -27.95
C ALA A 63 -12.53 6.41 -28.09
N ALA A 64 -11.20 6.52 -27.97
CA ALA A 64 -10.28 5.39 -28.00
C ALA A 64 -10.63 4.32 -26.94
N TRP A 65 -10.92 4.74 -25.71
CA TRP A 65 -11.35 3.82 -24.65
C TRP A 65 -12.71 3.16 -24.91
N LEU A 66 -13.65 3.87 -25.54
CA LEU A 66 -14.97 3.32 -25.90
C LEU A 66 -14.88 2.33 -27.07
N ASP A 67 -14.04 2.62 -28.06
CA ASP A 67 -13.88 1.79 -29.25
C ASP A 67 -13.03 0.54 -28.98
N GLY A 68 -12.42 0.43 -27.79
CA GLY A 68 -11.51 -0.64 -27.43
C GLY A 68 -10.13 -0.52 -28.08
N ASP A 69 -9.95 0.44 -28.98
CA ASP A 69 -8.68 0.85 -29.56
C ASP A 69 -7.87 1.62 -28.50
N LEU A 70 -7.14 0.87 -27.68
CA LEU A 70 -6.05 1.45 -26.92
C LEU A 70 -5.09 2.08 -27.95
N LEU A 71 -4.96 3.40 -27.95
CA LEU A 71 -3.97 4.13 -28.73
C LEU A 71 -2.65 3.34 -28.67
N VAL A 72 -1.97 3.17 -29.81
CA VAL A 72 -0.93 2.16 -30.08
C VAL A 72 0.23 2.10 -29.04
N ASP A 73 0.38 3.12 -28.18
CA ASP A 73 1.36 3.19 -27.08
C ASP A 73 0.84 2.70 -25.70
N PHE A 74 -0.45 2.41 -25.53
CA PHE A 74 -1.10 2.06 -24.25
C PHE A 74 -1.04 0.57 -23.90
N HIS A 75 -0.31 -0.25 -24.67
CA HIS A 75 -0.16 -1.70 -24.42
C HIS A 75 0.78 -2.06 -23.24
N VAL A 76 1.24 -1.08 -22.46
CA VAL A 76 2.13 -1.26 -21.32
C VAL A 76 1.30 -1.20 -20.03
N ASP A 77 1.11 -2.34 -19.36
CA ASP A 77 0.65 -2.49 -17.95
C ASP A 77 -0.05 -1.23 -17.37
N PRO A 78 -1.39 -1.11 -17.50
CA PRO A 78 -2.12 0.11 -17.11
C PRO A 78 -1.98 0.46 -15.62
N SER A 79 -1.50 -0.49 -14.78
CA SER A 79 -1.12 -0.21 -13.39
C SER A 79 0.01 0.82 -13.25
N ARG A 80 0.68 1.17 -14.37
CA ARG A 80 1.76 2.15 -14.43
C ARG A 80 1.32 3.55 -14.85
N GLN A 81 0.03 3.75 -15.02
CA GLN A 81 -0.58 5.00 -15.43
C GLN A 81 -1.48 5.56 -14.33
N ILE A 82 -1.43 6.88 -14.15
CA ILE A 82 -2.25 7.61 -13.19
C ILE A 82 -2.94 8.75 -13.93
N LEU A 83 -4.27 8.75 -13.91
CA LEU A 83 -5.09 9.85 -14.42
C LEU A 83 -5.42 10.83 -13.29
N ILE A 84 -5.13 12.11 -13.52
CA ILE A 84 -5.55 13.23 -12.68
C ILE A 84 -6.65 13.99 -13.44
N SER A 85 -7.91 13.83 -13.02
CA SER A 85 -9.06 14.42 -13.71
C SER A 85 -10.20 14.76 -12.76
N ALA A 86 -10.98 15.79 -13.13
CA ALA A 86 -12.24 16.14 -12.47
C ALA A 86 -13.46 15.57 -13.22
N SER A 87 -13.26 14.99 -14.41
CA SER A 87 -14.33 14.45 -15.24
C SER A 87 -14.73 13.05 -14.79
N THR A 88 -15.96 12.91 -14.29
CA THR A 88 -16.52 11.61 -13.89
C THR A 88 -16.46 10.57 -15.00
N SER A 89 -16.66 10.98 -16.26
CA SER A 89 -16.60 10.06 -17.41
C SER A 89 -15.19 9.55 -17.66
N LEU A 90 -14.17 10.43 -17.60
CA LEU A 90 -12.77 10.01 -17.73
C LEU A 90 -12.34 9.14 -16.55
N LEU A 91 -12.72 9.51 -15.33
CA LEU A 91 -12.43 8.72 -14.13
C LEU A 91 -13.05 7.32 -14.24
N THR A 92 -14.32 7.22 -14.66
CA THR A 92 -15.00 5.92 -14.78
C THR A 92 -14.33 5.02 -15.82
N LEU A 93 -14.11 5.54 -17.04
CA LEU A 93 -13.47 4.77 -18.10
C LEU A 93 -12.01 4.42 -17.77
N ALA A 94 -11.25 5.33 -17.18
CA ALA A 94 -9.87 5.04 -16.76
C ALA A 94 -9.81 3.87 -15.77
N ARG A 95 -10.77 3.78 -14.84
CA ARG A 95 -10.87 2.67 -13.90
C ARG A 95 -11.20 1.35 -14.60
N GLU A 96 -12.06 1.37 -15.61
CA GLU A 96 -12.37 0.19 -16.45
C GLU A 96 -11.14 -0.25 -17.26
N GLN A 97 -10.32 0.70 -17.70
CA GLN A 97 -9.05 0.43 -18.39
C GLN A 97 -7.89 0.03 -17.46
N GLY A 98 -8.10 0.03 -16.13
CA GLY A 98 -7.08 -0.42 -15.17
C GLY A 98 -6.13 0.68 -14.66
N LEU A 99 -6.35 1.94 -15.06
CA LEU A 99 -5.54 3.07 -14.60
C LEU A 99 -5.87 3.42 -13.17
N LEU A 100 -4.90 3.96 -12.43
CA LEU A 100 -5.16 4.61 -11.15
C LEU A 100 -5.72 6.02 -11.38
N THR A 101 -6.59 6.48 -10.49
CA THR A 101 -7.21 7.81 -10.63
C THR A 101 -7.03 8.68 -9.39
N LEU A 102 -6.68 9.95 -9.61
CA LEU A 102 -6.62 11.02 -8.63
C LEU A 102 -7.57 12.14 -9.04
N GLY A 103 -8.25 12.76 -8.06
CA GLY A 103 -9.17 13.85 -8.34
C GLY A 103 -9.96 14.29 -7.12
N PRO A 104 -10.78 15.36 -7.23
CA PRO A 104 -11.51 15.91 -6.10
C PRO A 104 -12.64 15.00 -5.61
N VAL A 105 -13.39 14.36 -6.51
CA VAL A 105 -14.52 13.45 -6.20
C VAL A 105 -14.55 12.29 -7.21
N GLY A 106 -14.81 11.07 -6.74
CA GLY A 106 -15.04 9.89 -7.58
C GLY A 106 -13.79 9.14 -8.07
N ALA A 107 -12.60 9.70 -7.81
CA ALA A 107 -11.31 9.07 -8.05
C ALA A 107 -10.95 8.04 -6.97
N ASP A 108 -9.91 7.23 -7.22
CA ASP A 108 -9.42 6.23 -6.26
C ASP A 108 -8.81 6.86 -5.01
N LEU A 109 -8.12 7.98 -5.18
CA LEU A 109 -7.62 8.80 -4.08
C LEU A 109 -8.02 10.28 -4.27
N PRO A 110 -8.38 10.97 -3.18
CA PRO A 110 -8.70 12.39 -3.23
C PRO A 110 -7.45 13.22 -3.51
N LEU A 111 -7.59 14.20 -4.40
CA LEU A 111 -6.61 15.26 -4.63
C LEU A 111 -7.34 16.61 -4.52
N THR A 112 -7.06 17.35 -3.44
CA THR A 112 -7.68 18.66 -3.18
C THR A 112 -6.71 19.79 -3.55
N PRO A 113 -7.19 21.04 -3.74
CA PRO A 113 -6.31 22.17 -4.03
C PRO A 113 -5.25 22.46 -2.94
N LYS A 114 -5.49 22.04 -1.70
CA LYS A 114 -4.55 22.18 -0.57
C LYS A 114 -3.57 21.01 -0.45
N ALA A 115 -3.82 19.92 -1.17
CA ALA A 115 -2.99 18.73 -1.11
C ALA A 115 -1.66 18.96 -1.84
N ASP A 116 -0.59 18.41 -1.27
CA ASP A 116 0.69 18.32 -1.94
C ASP A 116 0.70 17.12 -2.90
N LEU A 117 0.89 17.37 -4.20
CA LEU A 117 0.87 16.31 -5.21
C LEU A 117 2.01 15.28 -4.99
N GLY A 118 3.18 15.73 -4.55
CA GLY A 118 4.31 14.86 -4.25
C GLY A 118 3.97 13.89 -3.12
N ALA A 119 3.38 14.39 -2.03
CA ALA A 119 2.94 13.56 -0.91
C ALA A 119 1.87 12.52 -1.33
N VAL A 120 0.90 12.93 -2.17
CA VAL A 120 -0.13 12.01 -2.68
C VAL A 120 0.48 10.90 -3.55
N LEU A 121 1.38 11.27 -4.46
CA LEU A 121 2.06 10.31 -5.33
C LEU A 121 2.97 9.37 -4.53
N ASN A 122 3.72 9.89 -3.55
CA ASN A 122 4.57 9.07 -2.67
C ASN A 122 3.74 8.06 -1.87
N ARG A 123 2.61 8.48 -1.27
CA ARG A 123 1.70 7.58 -0.56
C ARG A 123 1.11 6.51 -1.48
N LEU A 124 0.70 6.89 -2.69
CA LEU A 124 0.20 5.95 -3.69
C LEU A 124 1.26 4.91 -4.07
N LEU A 125 2.48 5.35 -4.36
CA LEU A 125 3.59 4.48 -4.74
C LEU A 125 4.03 3.57 -3.60
N ALA A 126 4.02 4.06 -2.34
CA ALA A 126 4.34 3.27 -1.15
C ALA A 126 3.30 2.16 -0.88
N ARG A 127 2.03 2.40 -1.23
CA ARG A 127 0.95 1.42 -1.08
C ARG A 127 0.90 0.37 -2.19
N ARG A 128 1.58 0.62 -3.31
CA ARG A 128 1.59 -0.30 -4.45
C ARG A 128 2.26 -1.60 -4.05
N VAL A 129 1.54 -2.71 -4.18
CA VAL A 129 2.13 -4.03 -3.95
C VAL A 129 2.76 -4.54 -5.22
N THR A 130 3.99 -5.03 -5.09
CA THR A 130 4.58 -5.86 -6.14
C THR A 130 4.02 -7.27 -5.97
N VAL A 131 3.53 -7.84 -7.06
CA VAL A 131 3.12 -9.26 -7.09
C VAL A 131 4.38 -10.08 -7.35
N PRO A 132 4.92 -10.81 -6.35
CA PRO A 132 6.12 -11.60 -6.56
C PRO A 132 5.81 -12.82 -7.44
N THR A 133 6.84 -13.41 -8.05
CA THR A 133 6.71 -14.76 -8.58
C THR A 133 6.98 -15.75 -7.46
N LEU A 134 6.06 -16.67 -7.21
CA LEU A 134 6.21 -17.76 -6.25
C LEU A 134 6.32 -19.06 -7.02
N ALA A 135 7.25 -19.93 -6.66
CA ALA A 135 7.43 -21.20 -7.37
C ALA A 135 7.76 -22.30 -6.37
N GLU A 136 7.25 -23.49 -6.63
CA GLU A 136 7.75 -24.68 -5.95
C GLU A 136 9.19 -24.98 -6.41
N GLY A 137 10.05 -25.42 -5.50
CA GLY A 137 11.45 -25.73 -5.79
C GLY A 137 11.70 -26.93 -6.72
N HIS A 138 10.69 -27.42 -7.45
CA HIS A 138 10.80 -28.58 -8.34
C HIS A 138 10.85 -28.17 -9.81
N PRO A 139 12.02 -28.23 -10.48
CA PRO A 139 12.24 -27.57 -11.78
C PRO A 139 11.47 -28.17 -12.97
N LEU A 140 10.96 -29.41 -12.88
CA LEU A 140 10.32 -30.12 -14.01
C LEU A 140 8.81 -30.34 -13.86
N SER A 141 8.21 -29.91 -12.75
CA SER A 141 6.78 -30.12 -12.48
C SER A 141 6.17 -29.18 -11.44
N GLY A 142 6.95 -28.18 -10.99
CA GLY A 142 6.57 -27.22 -9.96
C GLY A 142 5.53 -26.23 -10.46
N VAL A 143 4.47 -26.01 -9.69
CA VAL A 143 3.55 -24.90 -9.93
C VAL A 143 4.31 -23.58 -9.80
N VAL A 144 4.11 -22.70 -10.77
CA VAL A 144 4.62 -21.32 -10.74
C VAL A 144 3.43 -20.38 -10.67
N LEU A 145 3.48 -19.45 -9.73
CA LEU A 145 2.54 -18.36 -9.55
C LEU A 145 3.23 -17.09 -10.04
N ARG A 146 2.84 -16.59 -11.19
CA ARG A 146 3.37 -15.34 -11.75
C ARG A 146 2.32 -14.23 -11.73
N PRO A 147 2.71 -12.95 -11.79
CA PRO A 147 1.77 -11.86 -12.03
C PRO A 147 0.91 -12.10 -13.28
N LEU A 148 -0.34 -11.64 -13.22
CA LEU A 148 -1.26 -11.63 -14.36
C LEU A 148 -0.76 -10.71 -15.46
N GLN A 149 -0.90 -11.14 -16.70
CA GLN A 149 -0.51 -10.43 -17.92
C GLN A 149 -1.72 -10.18 -18.80
N ALA A 150 -1.68 -9.15 -19.66
CA ALA A 150 -2.76 -8.88 -20.60
C ALA A 150 -3.06 -10.10 -21.52
N ALA A 151 -2.02 -10.85 -21.89
CA ALA A 151 -2.16 -12.07 -22.71
C ALA A 151 -2.96 -13.20 -22.03
N ASP A 152 -3.15 -13.16 -20.70
CA ASP A 152 -3.93 -14.16 -19.97
C ASP A 152 -5.43 -14.07 -20.28
N GLU A 153 -5.90 -12.92 -20.79
CA GLU A 153 -7.32 -12.64 -21.07
C GLU A 153 -7.97 -13.77 -21.88
N ARG A 154 -7.31 -14.25 -22.94
CA ARG A 154 -7.84 -15.29 -23.82
C ARG A 154 -8.16 -16.60 -23.08
N GLU A 155 -7.26 -17.06 -22.21
CA GLU A 155 -7.47 -18.28 -21.44
C GLU A 155 -8.47 -18.05 -20.31
N ILE A 156 -8.51 -16.86 -19.71
CA ILE A 156 -9.53 -16.49 -18.71
C ILE A 156 -10.92 -16.55 -19.33
N VAL A 157 -11.14 -15.92 -20.50
CA VAL A 157 -12.42 -15.99 -21.22
C VAL A 157 -12.81 -17.43 -21.49
N ARG A 158 -11.87 -18.24 -22.00
CA ARG A 158 -12.10 -19.66 -22.31
C ARG A 158 -12.57 -20.44 -21.08
N TYR A 159 -11.87 -20.34 -19.95
CA TYR A 159 -12.22 -21.12 -18.76
C TYR A 159 -13.45 -20.57 -18.02
N CYS A 160 -13.60 -19.25 -17.91
CA CYS A 160 -14.73 -18.62 -17.22
C CYS A 160 -16.05 -18.73 -18.00
N SER A 161 -15.99 -18.96 -19.32
CA SER A 161 -17.18 -19.27 -20.13
C SER A 161 -17.74 -20.68 -19.88
N ASP A 162 -16.97 -21.57 -19.27
CA ASP A 162 -17.42 -22.92 -18.93
C ASP A 162 -18.41 -22.87 -17.75
N GLU A 163 -19.66 -23.30 -17.99
CA GLU A 163 -20.71 -23.36 -16.96
C GLU A 163 -20.28 -24.17 -15.74
N ALA A 164 -19.50 -25.25 -15.94
CA ALA A 164 -19.05 -26.11 -14.84
C ALA A 164 -18.09 -25.38 -13.90
N LEU A 165 -17.29 -24.43 -14.42
CA LEU A 165 -16.46 -23.55 -13.61
C LEU A 165 -17.33 -22.50 -12.90
N ALA A 166 -18.17 -21.79 -13.65
CA ALA A 166 -18.96 -20.68 -13.15
C ALA A 166 -19.95 -21.09 -12.05
N ARG A 167 -20.52 -22.30 -12.12
CA ARG A 167 -21.50 -22.87 -11.18
C ARG A 167 -21.09 -22.77 -9.72
N TYR A 168 -19.81 -22.91 -9.41
CA TYR A 168 -19.31 -22.97 -8.02
C TYR A 168 -18.40 -21.80 -7.63
N THR A 169 -18.44 -20.73 -8.40
CA THR A 169 -17.65 -19.52 -8.17
C THR A 169 -18.57 -18.34 -7.92
N LEU A 170 -18.34 -17.64 -6.79
CA LEU A 170 -19.22 -16.56 -6.32
C LEU A 170 -19.30 -15.36 -7.28
N ASN A 171 -18.22 -15.10 -8.02
CA ASN A 171 -18.04 -13.85 -8.76
C ASN A 171 -17.84 -14.05 -10.27
N ILE A 172 -18.01 -15.26 -10.80
CA ILE A 172 -17.91 -15.53 -12.25
C ILE A 172 -19.33 -15.69 -12.80
N PRO A 173 -19.84 -14.72 -13.57
CA PRO A 173 -21.16 -14.81 -14.16
C PRO A 173 -21.22 -15.88 -15.26
N HIS A 174 -22.41 -16.47 -15.44
CA HIS A 174 -22.70 -17.31 -16.59
C HIS A 174 -24.04 -16.89 -17.24
N PRO A 175 -24.09 -16.64 -18.56
CA PRO A 175 -22.97 -16.60 -19.51
C PRO A 175 -21.90 -15.56 -19.16
N TYR A 176 -20.64 -15.84 -19.51
CA TYR A 176 -19.53 -14.93 -19.22
C TYR A 176 -19.57 -13.73 -20.19
N PRO A 177 -19.50 -12.48 -19.70
CA PRO A 177 -19.61 -11.31 -20.56
C PRO A 177 -18.36 -11.15 -21.44
N PRO A 178 -18.50 -10.61 -22.66
CA PRO A 178 -17.38 -10.45 -23.60
C PRO A 178 -16.17 -9.71 -23.00
N GLU A 179 -16.41 -8.60 -22.29
CA GLU A 179 -15.36 -7.78 -21.65
C GLU A 179 -14.99 -8.26 -20.23
N GLY A 180 -15.59 -9.35 -19.74
CA GLY A 180 -15.48 -9.75 -18.34
C GLY A 180 -14.06 -10.06 -17.88
N ALA A 181 -13.24 -10.63 -18.75
CA ALA A 181 -11.85 -10.98 -18.43
C ALA A 181 -10.98 -9.73 -18.37
N ARG A 182 -11.14 -8.82 -19.34
CA ARG A 182 -10.46 -7.52 -19.40
C ARG A 182 -10.77 -6.68 -18.17
N ASP A 183 -12.05 -6.53 -17.82
CA ASP A 183 -12.50 -5.77 -16.64
C ASP A 183 -11.93 -6.36 -15.34
N TRP A 184 -11.90 -7.69 -15.23
CA TRP A 184 -11.38 -8.37 -14.06
C TRP A 184 -9.85 -8.25 -13.94
N LEU A 185 -9.11 -8.30 -15.06
CA LEU A 185 -7.67 -8.04 -15.10
C LEU A 185 -7.37 -6.60 -14.67
N ALA A 186 -8.06 -5.63 -15.26
CA ALA A 186 -7.96 -4.22 -14.91
C ALA A 186 -8.22 -3.98 -13.41
N LEU A 187 -9.28 -4.58 -12.86
CA LEU A 187 -9.59 -4.50 -11.44
C LEU A 187 -8.50 -5.15 -10.57
N SER A 188 -7.92 -6.26 -11.00
CA SER A 188 -6.87 -6.98 -10.27
C SER A 188 -5.58 -6.17 -10.20
N TRP A 189 -5.17 -5.54 -11.30
CA TRP A 189 -4.03 -4.62 -11.34
C TRP A 189 -4.26 -3.38 -10.47
N ARG A 190 -5.46 -2.79 -10.52
CA ARG A 190 -5.83 -1.66 -9.65
C ARG A 190 -5.78 -2.03 -8.18
N LYS A 191 -6.30 -3.21 -7.81
CA LYS A 191 -6.19 -3.72 -6.44
C LYS A 191 -4.74 -3.86 -6.00
N ALA A 192 -3.86 -4.39 -6.86
CA ALA A 192 -2.43 -4.44 -6.55
C ALA A 192 -1.82 -3.05 -6.40
N ALA A 193 -2.16 -2.13 -7.31
CA ALA A 193 -1.64 -0.76 -7.29
C ALA A 193 -2.11 0.05 -6.05
N LEU A 194 -3.27 -0.28 -5.48
CA LEU A 194 -3.82 0.32 -4.25
C LEU A 194 -3.47 -0.44 -2.96
N GLY A 195 -2.73 -1.54 -3.05
CA GLY A 195 -2.39 -2.39 -1.90
C GLY A 195 -3.59 -3.13 -1.30
N LEU A 196 -4.56 -3.48 -2.14
CA LEU A 196 -5.82 -4.16 -1.77
C LEU A 196 -5.79 -5.67 -2.04
N GLY A 197 -4.79 -6.17 -2.75
CA GLY A 197 -4.60 -7.60 -2.92
C GLY A 197 -3.59 -7.98 -4.00
N TRP A 198 -3.29 -9.26 -4.06
CA TRP A 198 -2.39 -9.90 -5.02
C TRP A 198 -3.18 -10.90 -5.85
N SER A 199 -2.88 -11.00 -7.13
CA SER A 199 -3.50 -12.00 -8.00
C SER A 199 -2.44 -12.58 -8.92
N TRP A 200 -2.39 -13.91 -8.94
CA TRP A 200 -1.42 -14.68 -9.69
C TRP A 200 -2.12 -15.56 -10.73
N ALA A 201 -1.50 -15.63 -11.90
CA ALA A 201 -1.69 -16.73 -12.83
C ALA A 201 -1.01 -17.98 -12.27
N ILE A 202 -1.77 -19.08 -12.19
CA ILE A 202 -1.23 -20.42 -11.94
C ILE A 202 -0.76 -20.96 -13.28
N THR A 203 0.53 -21.28 -13.37
CA THR A 203 1.16 -21.88 -14.57
C THR A 203 1.93 -23.14 -14.20
N LEU A 204 2.25 -23.93 -15.22
CA LEU A 204 3.10 -25.11 -15.14
C LEU A 204 4.38 -24.87 -15.96
N PRO A 205 5.52 -25.50 -15.62
CA PRO A 205 6.76 -25.39 -16.38
C PRO A 205 6.57 -25.99 -17.79
N GLU A 206 7.16 -25.36 -18.80
CA GLU A 206 6.94 -25.69 -20.21
C GLU A 206 7.80 -26.82 -20.78
N GLU A 207 7.21 -27.60 -21.70
CA GLU A 207 7.84 -27.88 -23.00
C GLU A 207 7.20 -27.09 -24.17
N GLN A 208 6.05 -26.40 -24.02
CA GLN A 208 5.27 -25.78 -25.13
C GLN A 208 4.35 -24.57 -24.74
N GLY A 209 4.85 -23.54 -24.08
CA GLY A 209 4.02 -22.39 -23.63
C GLY A 209 3.40 -22.59 -22.23
N ALA A 210 3.70 -21.72 -21.25
CA ALA A 210 3.34 -21.82 -19.84
C ALA A 210 1.91 -21.33 -19.75
N ALA A 211 1.01 -22.14 -20.30
CA ALA A 211 -0.40 -21.81 -20.40
C ALA A 211 -0.95 -21.55 -19.00
N LEU A 212 -1.72 -20.47 -18.88
CA LEU A 212 -2.55 -20.23 -17.71
C LEU A 212 -3.44 -21.46 -17.48
N VAL A 213 -3.38 -22.05 -16.29
CA VAL A 213 -4.24 -23.18 -15.91
C VAL A 213 -5.26 -22.81 -14.83
N GLY A 214 -5.10 -21.66 -14.21
CA GLY A 214 -5.96 -21.15 -13.15
C GLY A 214 -5.48 -19.82 -12.61
N VAL A 215 -6.21 -19.29 -11.63
CA VAL A 215 -5.86 -18.06 -10.93
C VAL A 215 -6.01 -18.29 -9.44
N ILE A 216 -5.10 -17.68 -8.66
CA ILE A 216 -5.25 -17.53 -7.21
C ILE A 216 -5.06 -16.07 -6.82
N SER A 217 -5.92 -15.57 -5.94
CA SER A 217 -5.90 -14.21 -5.44
C SER A 217 -5.88 -14.21 -3.92
N LEU A 218 -5.12 -13.28 -3.35
CA LEU A 218 -5.08 -12.98 -1.93
C LEU A 218 -5.54 -11.54 -1.71
N HIS A 219 -6.60 -11.36 -0.95
CA HIS A 219 -7.04 -10.05 -0.52
C HIS A 219 -6.15 -9.53 0.61
N TRP A 220 -6.08 -8.20 0.77
CA TRP A 220 -5.29 -7.55 1.82
C TRP A 220 -5.61 -8.05 3.24
N ASN A 221 -6.83 -8.53 3.46
CA ASN A 221 -7.32 -9.04 4.74
C ASN A 221 -7.05 -10.54 4.93
N GLY A 222 -6.26 -11.17 4.06
CA GLY A 222 -5.94 -12.59 4.13
C GLY A 222 -6.97 -13.52 3.49
N GLU A 223 -8.02 -13.02 2.83
CA GLU A 223 -9.00 -13.88 2.13
C GLU A 223 -8.42 -14.42 0.82
N LEU A 224 -8.39 -15.75 0.67
CA LEU A 224 -8.04 -16.45 -0.56
C LEU A 224 -9.26 -16.71 -1.43
N ALA A 225 -9.05 -16.52 -2.73
CA ALA A 225 -9.96 -16.96 -3.77
C ALA A 225 -9.17 -17.62 -4.90
N TRP A 226 -9.72 -18.65 -5.53
CA TRP A 226 -9.08 -19.30 -6.67
C TRP A 226 -10.09 -19.95 -7.60
N TRP A 227 -9.62 -20.25 -8.80
CA TRP A 227 -10.23 -21.20 -9.70
C TRP A 227 -9.14 -21.89 -10.53
N VAL A 228 -9.45 -23.10 -10.99
CA VAL A 228 -8.60 -23.88 -11.89
C VAL A 228 -9.47 -24.29 -13.06
N GLY A 229 -8.98 -24.07 -14.28
CA GLY A 229 -9.71 -24.40 -15.51
C GLY A 229 -10.13 -25.86 -15.51
N VAL A 230 -11.35 -26.14 -15.98
CA VAL A 230 -11.97 -27.48 -15.90
C VAL A 230 -11.04 -28.63 -16.35
N PRO A 231 -10.27 -28.52 -17.46
CA PRO A 231 -9.34 -29.57 -17.89
C PRO A 231 -8.19 -29.90 -16.90
N TRP A 232 -7.91 -28.99 -15.98
CA TRP A 232 -6.78 -29.03 -15.05
C TRP A 232 -7.19 -29.35 -13.60
N GLN A 233 -8.49 -29.44 -13.34
CA GLN A 233 -9.01 -29.79 -12.01
C GLN A 233 -8.64 -31.23 -11.61
N ASN A 234 -8.79 -31.53 -10.31
CA ASN A 234 -8.44 -32.82 -9.71
C ASN A 234 -6.96 -33.24 -9.79
N ARG A 235 -6.05 -32.33 -10.18
CA ARG A 235 -4.60 -32.55 -10.21
C ARG A 235 -3.84 -31.96 -9.01
N GLY A 236 -4.55 -31.47 -7.99
CA GLY A 236 -3.95 -30.87 -6.79
C GLY A 236 -3.36 -29.46 -6.97
N LEU A 237 -3.51 -28.84 -8.15
CA LEU A 237 -2.91 -27.54 -8.48
C LEU A 237 -3.35 -26.42 -7.53
N ALA A 238 -4.64 -26.33 -7.20
CA ALA A 238 -5.16 -25.34 -6.26
C ALA A 238 -4.53 -25.48 -4.86
N THR A 239 -4.34 -26.71 -4.37
CA THR A 239 -3.70 -26.97 -3.07
C THR A 239 -2.23 -26.54 -3.08
N ARG A 240 -1.49 -26.86 -4.14
CA ARG A 240 -0.08 -26.46 -4.31
C ARG A 240 0.07 -24.94 -4.39
N ALA A 241 -0.76 -24.29 -5.20
CA ALA A 241 -0.82 -22.83 -5.32
C ALA A 241 -1.15 -22.16 -3.98
N ALA A 242 -2.18 -22.64 -3.27
CA ALA A 242 -2.56 -22.11 -1.96
C ALA A 242 -1.48 -22.34 -0.90
N GLY A 243 -0.67 -23.40 -1.01
CA GLY A 243 0.51 -23.62 -0.18
C GLY A 243 1.55 -22.52 -0.32
N LEU A 244 1.91 -22.16 -1.56
CA LEU A 244 2.84 -21.05 -1.84
C LEU A 244 2.31 -19.71 -1.33
N VAL A 245 1.01 -19.44 -1.54
CA VAL A 245 0.41 -18.18 -1.07
C VAL A 245 0.32 -18.16 0.46
N LYS A 246 0.09 -19.30 1.13
CA LYS A 246 0.13 -19.39 2.60
C LYS A 246 1.49 -18.97 3.15
N GLU A 247 2.59 -19.48 2.60
CA GLU A 247 3.96 -19.11 2.99
C GLU A 247 4.18 -17.60 2.77
N PHE A 248 3.82 -17.09 1.60
CA PHE A 248 3.88 -15.66 1.32
C PHE A 248 3.09 -14.81 2.33
N THR A 249 1.87 -15.23 2.67
CA THR A 249 0.98 -14.54 3.62
C THR A 249 1.59 -14.43 5.03
N PHE A 250 2.18 -15.51 5.55
CA PHE A 250 2.68 -15.52 6.92
C PHE A 250 4.15 -15.06 7.04
N ASP A 251 4.98 -15.36 6.04
CA ASP A 251 6.41 -15.08 6.12
C ASP A 251 6.75 -13.69 5.60
N GLN A 252 6.05 -13.21 4.56
CA GLN A 252 6.32 -11.91 3.95
C GLN A 252 5.32 -10.84 4.38
N LEU A 253 4.02 -11.15 4.41
CA LEU A 253 3.00 -10.17 4.78
C LEU A 253 2.69 -10.15 6.28
N GLN A 254 3.11 -11.17 7.02
CA GLN A 254 2.88 -11.31 8.45
C GLN A 254 1.39 -11.18 8.85
N LEU A 255 0.46 -11.54 7.97
CA LEU A 255 -0.96 -11.44 8.28
C LEU A 255 -1.33 -12.40 9.42
N PRO A 256 -2.27 -12.02 10.30
CA PRO A 256 -2.62 -12.82 11.48
C PRO A 256 -3.32 -14.13 11.12
N ALA A 257 -4.03 -14.16 9.99
CA ALA A 257 -4.75 -15.33 9.53
C ALA A 257 -4.92 -15.32 8.00
N LEU A 258 -5.11 -16.53 7.47
CA LEU A 258 -5.53 -16.81 6.11
C LEU A 258 -6.98 -17.31 6.16
N THR A 259 -7.87 -16.73 5.37
CA THR A 259 -9.29 -17.09 5.37
C THR A 259 -9.71 -17.48 3.96
N ALA A 260 -10.77 -18.28 3.84
CA ALA A 260 -11.34 -18.60 2.55
C ALA A 260 -12.80 -19.04 2.71
N ARG A 261 -13.56 -18.97 1.62
CA ARG A 261 -14.96 -19.40 1.61
C ARG A 261 -15.34 -20.09 0.30
N HIS A 262 -16.30 -21.00 0.38
CA HIS A 262 -16.85 -21.66 -0.79
C HIS A 262 -18.36 -21.88 -0.64
N MET A 263 -19.09 -22.01 -1.75
CA MET A 263 -20.48 -22.47 -1.72
C MET A 263 -20.54 -23.88 -1.08
N PRO A 264 -21.52 -24.19 -0.21
CA PRO A 264 -21.57 -25.48 0.51
C PRO A 264 -21.45 -26.71 -0.39
N ASP A 265 -22.02 -26.66 -1.59
CA ASP A 265 -22.00 -27.76 -2.55
C ASP A 265 -20.63 -27.94 -3.25
N ASN A 266 -19.75 -26.94 -3.19
CA ASN A 266 -18.39 -27.02 -3.73
C ASN A 266 -17.45 -27.76 -2.75
N LEU A 267 -17.65 -29.07 -2.63
CA LEU A 267 -16.84 -29.93 -1.77
C LEU A 267 -15.35 -29.97 -2.18
N ALA A 268 -15.05 -29.73 -3.47
CA ALA A 268 -13.68 -29.72 -3.97
C ALA A 268 -12.86 -28.57 -3.34
N SER A 269 -13.41 -27.36 -3.28
CA SER A 269 -12.76 -26.23 -2.61
C SER A 269 -12.61 -26.44 -1.10
N GLY A 270 -13.61 -27.03 -0.43
CA GLY A 270 -13.49 -27.41 0.98
C GLY A 270 -12.33 -28.38 1.25
N ARG A 271 -12.11 -29.36 0.35
CA ARG A 271 -10.94 -30.26 0.44
C ARG A 271 -9.61 -29.54 0.23
N VAL A 272 -9.57 -28.51 -0.64
CA VAL A 272 -8.36 -27.69 -0.82
C VAL A 272 -8.03 -26.96 0.47
N MET A 273 -9.02 -26.28 1.08
CA MET A 273 -8.85 -25.55 2.35
C MET A 273 -8.36 -26.47 3.48
N ALA A 274 -8.98 -27.64 3.62
CA ALA A 274 -8.56 -28.64 4.61
C ALA A 274 -7.11 -29.11 4.38
N LYS A 275 -6.70 -29.37 3.13
CA LYS A 275 -5.32 -29.79 2.80
C LYS A 275 -4.28 -28.70 3.03
N VAL A 276 -4.66 -27.43 2.94
CA VAL A 276 -3.78 -26.29 3.25
C VAL A 276 -3.63 -26.09 4.77
N GLY A 277 -4.50 -26.73 5.56
CA GLY A 277 -4.49 -26.69 7.03
C GLY A 277 -5.56 -25.79 7.63
N MET A 278 -6.48 -25.24 6.83
CA MET A 278 -7.57 -24.40 7.36
C MET A 278 -8.58 -25.22 8.15
N HIS A 279 -9.18 -24.57 9.15
CA HIS A 279 -10.26 -25.12 9.96
C HIS A 279 -11.60 -24.53 9.53
N TYR A 280 -12.62 -25.39 9.44
CA TYR A 280 -13.99 -24.97 9.16
C TYR A 280 -14.55 -24.19 10.35
N ARG A 281 -15.16 -23.03 10.08
CA ARG A 281 -15.68 -22.08 11.08
C ARG A 281 -17.20 -21.86 10.95
N GLY A 282 -17.90 -22.77 10.27
CA GLY A 282 -19.35 -22.70 10.09
C GLY A 282 -19.77 -22.06 8.77
N ARG A 283 -21.08 -21.84 8.64
CA ARG A 283 -21.68 -21.21 7.46
C ARG A 283 -22.04 -19.76 7.74
N ARG A 284 -21.91 -18.91 6.74
CA ARG A 284 -22.23 -17.49 6.81
C ARG A 284 -23.11 -17.11 5.64
N HIS A 285 -24.09 -16.25 5.90
CA HIS A 285 -24.82 -15.58 4.83
C HIS A 285 -23.97 -14.42 4.33
N ILE A 286 -23.79 -14.33 3.02
CA ILE A 286 -23.09 -13.20 2.40
C ILE A 286 -24.09 -12.40 1.59
N SER A 287 -24.06 -11.10 1.79
CA SER A 287 -24.77 -10.13 0.97
C SER A 287 -23.87 -9.78 -0.23
N GLY A 288 -24.40 -9.91 -1.44
CA GLY A 288 -23.66 -9.67 -2.67
C GLY A 288 -24.61 -9.63 -3.87
N ARG A 289 -24.05 -9.65 -5.11
CA ARG A 289 -24.88 -9.71 -6.33
C ARG A 289 -25.87 -10.87 -6.32
N GLN A 290 -25.48 -11.99 -5.72
CA GLN A 290 -26.38 -13.11 -5.40
C GLN A 290 -26.19 -13.48 -3.93
N PRO A 291 -27.13 -13.11 -3.06
CA PRO A 291 -27.11 -13.55 -1.67
C PRO A 291 -27.09 -15.07 -1.60
N CYS A 292 -26.12 -15.63 -0.89
CA CYS A 292 -26.01 -17.07 -0.70
C CYS A 292 -25.35 -17.41 0.63
N GLU A 293 -25.53 -18.65 1.05
CA GLU A 293 -24.80 -19.23 2.17
C GLU A 293 -23.43 -19.72 1.67
N VAL A 294 -22.39 -19.46 2.46
CA VAL A 294 -21.02 -19.95 2.20
C VAL A 294 -20.45 -20.66 3.41
N SER A 295 -19.66 -21.69 3.15
CA SER A 295 -18.83 -22.36 4.16
C SER A 295 -17.55 -21.54 4.36
N TYR A 296 -17.29 -21.11 5.59
CA TYR A 296 -16.16 -20.26 5.96
C TYR A 296 -15.04 -21.06 6.63
N TRP A 297 -13.79 -20.77 6.25
CA TRP A 297 -12.59 -21.47 6.71
C TRP A 297 -11.51 -20.47 7.10
N ARG A 298 -10.70 -20.83 8.10
CA ARG A 298 -9.64 -19.99 8.65
C ARG A 298 -8.43 -20.81 9.07
N LEU A 299 -7.23 -20.31 8.79
CA LEU A 299 -5.96 -20.78 9.29
C LEU A 299 -5.24 -19.61 9.96
N ASP A 300 -4.99 -19.72 11.25
CA ASP A 300 -4.24 -18.72 12.00
C ASP A 300 -2.73 -18.89 11.78
N ARG A 301 -2.00 -17.76 11.81
CA ARG A 301 -0.53 -17.80 11.78
C ARG A 301 -0.04 -18.55 13.02
N ALA A 302 0.82 -19.54 12.83
CA ALA A 302 1.36 -20.29 13.96
C ALA A 302 2.40 -19.46 14.72
N PRO A 303 2.35 -19.40 16.06
CA PRO A 303 3.38 -18.74 16.85
C PRO A 303 4.64 -19.62 16.94
N SER A 304 5.81 -18.99 16.97
CA SER A 304 7.07 -19.66 17.34
C SER A 304 7.40 -19.33 18.79
N LEU A 305 6.89 -20.14 19.73
CA LEU A 305 7.12 -19.96 21.15
C LEU A 305 8.28 -20.85 21.64
N PRO A 306 9.30 -20.30 22.33
CA PRO A 306 10.30 -21.11 23.01
C PRO A 306 9.65 -21.87 24.17
N ASN A 307 9.99 -23.16 24.33
CA ASN A 307 9.63 -23.90 25.53
C ASN A 307 10.29 -23.27 26.77
N PRO A 308 9.61 -23.19 27.93
CA PRO A 308 8.32 -23.80 28.27
C PRO A 308 7.08 -22.87 28.12
N LEU A 309 7.20 -21.72 27.43
CA LEU A 309 6.13 -20.71 27.36
C LEU A 309 4.73 -21.25 26.99
N PRO A 310 4.57 -22.21 26.05
CA PRO A 310 3.24 -22.75 25.72
C PRO A 310 2.51 -23.37 26.91
N GLU A 311 3.25 -24.07 27.78
CA GLU A 311 2.67 -24.68 28.99
C GLU A 311 2.31 -23.61 30.02
N GLU A 312 3.12 -22.57 30.13
CA GLU A 312 2.96 -21.53 31.14
C GLU A 312 1.79 -20.58 30.82
N ILE A 313 1.59 -20.22 29.55
CA ILE A 313 0.48 -19.34 29.13
C ILE A 313 -0.87 -20.08 28.99
N SER A 314 -0.89 -21.42 29.11
CA SER A 314 -2.09 -22.25 29.01
C SER A 314 -3.21 -21.81 29.96
N ARG A 315 -2.86 -21.31 31.15
CA ARG A 315 -3.80 -20.77 32.14
C ARG A 315 -4.56 -19.55 31.61
N TRP A 316 -3.89 -18.65 30.90
CA TRP A 316 -4.54 -17.49 30.30
C TRP A 316 -5.43 -17.88 29.12
N LEU A 317 -4.98 -18.86 28.32
CA LEU A 317 -5.79 -19.37 27.21
C LEU A 317 -7.09 -20.03 27.71
N ALA A 318 -7.04 -20.71 28.86
CA ALA A 318 -8.20 -21.35 29.48
C ALA A 318 -9.13 -20.38 30.24
N ASP A 319 -8.68 -19.18 30.61
CA ASP A 319 -9.47 -18.21 31.37
C ASP A 319 -10.55 -17.56 30.49
N GLU A 320 -11.83 -17.82 30.77
CA GLU A 320 -12.96 -17.30 30.00
C GLU A 320 -13.10 -15.78 30.05
N ARG A 321 -12.53 -15.12 31.07
CA ARG A 321 -12.49 -13.65 31.17
C ARG A 321 -11.56 -13.04 30.13
N ILE A 322 -10.56 -13.79 29.67
CA ILE A 322 -9.64 -13.34 28.63
C ILE A 322 -10.25 -13.68 27.28
N ALA A 323 -10.73 -12.66 26.58
CA ALA A 323 -11.40 -12.80 25.28
C ALA A 323 -10.39 -13.08 24.17
N VAL A 324 -9.28 -12.32 24.15
CA VAL A 324 -8.28 -12.36 23.09
C VAL A 324 -6.88 -12.35 23.71
N VAL A 325 -5.98 -13.12 23.11
CA VAL A 325 -4.56 -13.14 23.45
C VAL A 325 -3.75 -12.97 22.19
N ILE A 326 -2.94 -11.91 22.15
CA ILE A 326 -2.05 -11.60 21.02
C ILE A 326 -0.61 -11.68 21.50
N LEU A 327 0.17 -12.54 20.86
CA LEU A 327 1.62 -12.56 20.98
C LEU A 327 2.20 -11.59 19.95
N TRP A 328 3.05 -10.69 20.39
CA TRP A 328 3.77 -9.79 19.51
C TRP A 328 5.18 -9.65 20.07
N ASP A 329 6.15 -9.43 19.19
CA ASP A 329 7.50 -9.15 19.65
C ASP A 329 7.64 -7.62 19.66
N PRO A 330 7.89 -7.01 20.83
CA PRO A 330 8.04 -5.56 20.93
C PRO A 330 9.22 -5.03 20.12
N VAL A 331 10.09 -5.93 19.63
CA VAL A 331 11.27 -5.65 18.81
C VAL A 331 11.13 -6.19 17.38
N THR A 332 10.10 -6.97 17.00
CA THR A 332 9.90 -7.30 15.57
C THR A 332 9.42 -6.08 14.81
N LEU A 333 10.23 -5.50 13.92
CA LEU A 333 10.87 -6.20 12.79
C LEU A 333 12.34 -6.67 12.91
N ASP A 334 13.03 -6.61 14.04
CA ASP A 334 14.43 -7.08 14.07
C ASP A 334 14.58 -8.61 14.23
N ARG A 335 14.88 -9.28 13.11
CA ARG A 335 15.60 -10.55 13.15
C ARG A 335 17.02 -10.27 13.68
N GLN A 336 17.19 -10.38 14.99
CA GLN A 336 18.43 -10.49 15.78
C GLN A 336 18.64 -9.38 16.83
N SER A 337 17.73 -9.26 17.80
CA SER A 337 18.13 -8.69 19.10
C SER A 337 18.48 -9.81 20.09
N ALA A 338 19.75 -9.83 20.50
CA ALA A 338 20.36 -10.85 21.35
C ALA A 338 19.82 -10.93 22.80
N ASN A 339 18.70 -10.25 23.11
CA ASN A 339 18.05 -10.24 24.43
C ASN A 339 16.51 -9.98 24.39
N GLY A 340 15.84 -10.15 23.24
CA GLY A 340 14.43 -9.77 23.05
C GLY A 340 13.44 -10.54 23.93
N LYS A 341 12.79 -9.84 24.87
CA LYS A 341 11.69 -10.33 25.69
C LYS A 341 10.42 -10.33 24.82
N LEU A 342 9.71 -11.46 24.72
CA LEU A 342 8.42 -11.52 24.00
C LEU A 342 7.37 -10.69 24.73
N ALA A 343 6.38 -10.13 24.03
CA ALA A 343 5.24 -9.45 24.65
C ALA A 343 3.92 -10.17 24.35
N ILE A 344 3.02 -10.20 25.33
CA ILE A 344 1.66 -10.70 25.18
C ILE A 344 0.69 -9.64 25.64
N SER A 345 -0.32 -9.38 24.81
CA SER A 345 -1.47 -8.54 25.13
C SER A 345 -2.69 -9.41 25.43
N LEU A 346 -3.24 -9.26 26.62
CA LEU A 346 -4.42 -9.93 27.12
C LEU A 346 -5.59 -8.94 27.11
N PHE A 347 -6.65 -9.25 26.36
CA PHE A 347 -7.87 -8.45 26.33
C PHE A 347 -8.91 -9.09 27.23
N VAL A 348 -9.27 -8.39 28.31
CA VAL A 348 -10.05 -8.92 29.41
C VAL A 348 -11.45 -8.31 29.40
N ASP A 349 -12.45 -9.16 29.53
CA ASP A 349 -13.84 -8.79 29.70
C ASP A 349 -14.14 -8.60 31.19
N GLU A 350 -14.17 -7.34 31.63
CA GLU A 350 -14.40 -6.99 33.03
C GLU A 350 -15.90 -6.77 33.36
N ARG A 351 -16.82 -7.05 32.42
CA ARG A 351 -18.27 -6.91 32.62
C ARG A 351 -18.79 -7.98 33.59
N GLY A 352 -18.49 -7.80 34.88
CA GLY A 352 -18.85 -8.71 35.98
C GLY A 352 -17.88 -8.76 37.15
N ALA A 353 -16.71 -8.10 37.07
CA ALA A 353 -15.79 -7.99 38.21
C ALA A 353 -16.21 -6.82 39.12
N GLY A 354 -16.44 -7.08 40.41
CA GLY A 354 -16.58 -6.01 41.41
C GLY A 354 -15.29 -5.18 41.56
N GLU A 355 -15.27 -4.22 42.49
CA GLU A 355 -14.18 -3.24 42.73
C GLU A 355 -12.76 -3.85 42.99
N GLU A 356 -12.59 -5.16 42.98
CA GLU A 356 -11.30 -5.85 42.86
C GLU A 356 -11.00 -6.19 41.38
N SER A 357 -10.72 -5.18 40.56
CA SER A 357 -10.39 -5.35 39.15
C SER A 357 -9.05 -6.07 38.94
N CYS A 358 -8.97 -6.81 37.83
CA CYS A 358 -8.02 -7.86 37.52
C CYS A 358 -6.53 -7.44 37.64
N SER A 359 -5.82 -7.90 38.65
CA SER A 359 -4.34 -7.96 38.58
C SER A 359 -3.88 -9.29 37.97
N ILE A 360 -4.18 -9.51 36.69
CA ILE A 360 -3.45 -10.53 35.92
C ILE A 360 -2.01 -10.04 35.81
N ARG A 361 -1.14 -10.53 36.70
CA ARG A 361 0.29 -10.19 36.70
C ARG A 361 1.07 -11.26 35.96
N CYS A 362 2.13 -10.83 35.27
CA CYS A 362 3.14 -11.76 34.78
C CYS A 362 3.73 -12.52 35.98
N PRO A 363 3.74 -13.86 35.98
CA PRO A 363 4.39 -14.62 37.03
C PRO A 363 5.87 -14.22 37.17
N PRO A 364 6.43 -14.11 38.39
CA PRO A 364 7.80 -13.60 38.59
C PRO A 364 8.89 -14.37 37.84
N HIS A 365 8.66 -15.66 37.57
CA HIS A 365 9.58 -16.51 36.80
C HIS A 365 9.56 -16.22 35.30
N LEU A 366 8.48 -15.64 34.78
CA LEU A 366 8.29 -15.25 33.38
C LEU A 366 8.76 -13.83 33.08
N GLU A 367 8.91 -12.96 34.08
CA GLU A 367 9.25 -11.54 33.89
C GLU A 367 10.56 -11.29 33.12
N ARG A 368 11.46 -12.27 33.06
CA ARG A 368 12.72 -12.18 32.30
C ARG A 368 12.55 -12.51 30.81
N SER A 369 11.50 -13.24 30.45
CA SER A 369 11.30 -13.80 29.11
C SER A 369 10.04 -13.29 28.42
N LEU A 370 9.07 -12.77 29.20
CA LEU A 370 7.74 -12.38 28.72
C LEU A 370 7.23 -11.11 29.40
N GLU A 371 6.81 -10.15 28.59
CA GLU A 371 6.11 -8.94 28.98
C GLU A 371 4.62 -9.16 28.81
N VAL A 372 3.82 -8.69 29.76
CA VAL A 372 2.37 -8.92 29.77
C VAL A 372 1.67 -7.58 29.91
N HIS A 373 0.85 -7.27 28.92
CA HIS A 373 0.00 -6.10 28.88
C HIS A 373 -1.46 -6.55 28.99
N CYS A 374 -2.23 -5.87 29.83
CA CYS A 374 -3.64 -6.17 30.03
C CYS A 374 -4.47 -4.97 29.56
N TYR A 375 -5.44 -5.22 28.71
CA TYR A 375 -6.33 -4.21 28.13
C TYR A 375 -7.80 -4.60 28.34
N PRO A 376 -8.70 -3.61 28.47
CA PRO A 376 -10.14 -3.89 28.41
C PRO A 376 -10.53 -4.40 27.02
N VAL A 377 -11.51 -5.30 26.94
CA VAL A 377 -11.99 -5.88 25.68
C VAL A 377 -12.60 -4.84 24.72
N GLU A 378 -13.13 -3.74 25.25
CA GLU A 378 -13.69 -2.62 24.49
C GLU A 378 -12.67 -2.00 23.52
N LEU A 379 -11.36 -2.11 23.81
CA LEU A 379 -10.31 -1.61 22.94
C LEU A 379 -10.26 -2.34 21.59
N LEU A 380 -10.83 -3.55 21.50
CA LEU A 380 -10.89 -4.30 20.25
C LEU A 380 -11.94 -3.78 19.27
N GLU A 381 -12.86 -2.91 19.69
CA GLU A 381 -13.93 -2.38 18.84
C GLU A 381 -13.37 -1.51 17.71
N GLN A 382 -12.39 -0.66 18.04
CA GLN A 382 -11.75 0.27 17.12
C GLN A 382 -10.25 0.35 17.38
N ALA A 383 -9.46 0.01 16.37
CA ALA A 383 -8.01 0.18 16.43
C ALA A 383 -7.63 1.65 16.28
N GLU A 384 -6.59 2.07 16.99
CA GLU A 384 -6.03 3.43 16.96
C GLU A 384 -4.54 3.43 16.59
N PRO A 385 -3.98 4.53 16.06
CA PRO A 385 -2.59 4.57 15.59
C PRO A 385 -1.55 4.24 16.65
N GLU A 386 -1.79 4.57 17.92
CA GLU A 386 -0.86 4.29 19.03
C GLU A 386 -0.65 2.78 19.27
N GLN A 387 -1.53 1.95 18.71
CA GLN A 387 -1.53 0.50 18.87
C GLN A 387 -0.83 -0.23 17.72
N LEU A 388 -0.28 0.49 16.73
CA LEU A 388 0.41 -0.08 15.58
C LEU A 388 1.59 -0.99 15.94
N SER A 389 2.13 -0.90 17.16
CA SER A 389 3.12 -1.84 17.70
C SER A 389 2.65 -3.30 17.73
N HIS A 390 1.33 -3.55 17.70
CA HIS A 390 0.75 -4.89 17.66
C HIS A 390 0.60 -5.44 16.23
N LEU A 391 0.94 -4.65 15.20
CA LEU A 391 0.88 -5.06 13.81
C LEU A 391 1.76 -6.30 13.57
N GLY A 392 1.25 -7.27 12.83
CA GLY A 392 1.95 -8.55 12.61
C GLY A 392 1.90 -9.51 13.81
N GLY A 393 1.20 -9.13 14.88
CA GLY A 393 0.93 -9.98 16.04
C GLY A 393 0.24 -11.29 15.68
N VAL A 394 0.48 -12.30 16.50
CA VAL A 394 0.00 -13.67 16.35
C VAL A 394 -1.12 -13.94 17.34
N LEU A 395 -2.27 -14.39 16.85
CA LEU A 395 -3.42 -14.73 17.68
C LEU A 395 -3.20 -16.09 18.36
N LEU A 396 -3.19 -16.08 19.70
CA LEU A 396 -3.15 -17.30 20.52
C LEU A 396 -4.55 -17.73 21.00
N LYS A 397 -5.43 -16.75 21.21
CA LYS A 397 -6.85 -16.93 21.56
C LYS A 397 -7.66 -15.83 20.90
N ASP A 398 -8.82 -16.18 20.39
CA ASP A 398 -9.69 -15.24 19.69
C ASP A 398 -11.16 -15.60 19.90
N ARG A 399 -11.86 -14.84 20.75
CA ARG A 399 -13.30 -14.98 21.00
C ARG A 399 -14.07 -14.20 19.95
N ASP A 400 -14.90 -14.91 19.18
CA ASP A 400 -15.78 -14.35 18.16
C ASP A 400 -15.07 -13.48 17.11
N GLU A 401 -13.82 -13.81 16.79
CA GLU A 401 -12.99 -13.13 15.78
C GLU A 401 -12.68 -11.66 16.09
N GLN A 402 -12.87 -11.20 17.33
CA GLN A 402 -12.60 -9.82 17.75
C GLN A 402 -11.12 -9.46 17.57
N GLY A 403 -10.21 -10.37 17.93
CA GLY A 403 -8.77 -10.15 17.79
C GLY A 403 -8.33 -10.10 16.34
N LEU A 404 -8.88 -10.98 15.49
CA LEU A 404 -8.64 -10.94 14.05
C LEU A 404 -9.14 -9.64 13.43
N ALA A 405 -10.38 -9.24 13.76
CA ALA A 405 -10.96 -8.01 13.25
C ALA A 405 -10.08 -6.80 13.62
N TRP A 406 -9.64 -6.72 14.88
CA TRP A 406 -8.78 -5.64 15.37
C TRP A 406 -7.40 -5.62 14.69
N LEU A 407 -6.71 -6.76 14.55
CA LEU A 407 -5.43 -6.83 13.82
C LEU A 407 -5.58 -6.45 12.34
N LEU A 408 -6.70 -6.78 11.71
CA LEU A 408 -7.00 -6.34 10.35
C LEU A 408 -7.32 -4.84 10.27
N GLN A 409 -7.92 -4.25 11.31
CA GLN A 409 -8.07 -2.80 11.40
C GLN A 409 -6.70 -2.11 11.52
N LEU A 410 -5.77 -2.63 12.34
CA LEU A 410 -4.39 -2.12 12.40
C LEU A 410 -3.67 -2.23 11.04
N ALA A 411 -3.81 -3.36 10.34
CA ALA A 411 -3.26 -3.51 9.00
C ALA A 411 -3.93 -2.55 7.98
N ALA A 412 -5.19 -2.18 8.19
CA ALA A 412 -5.86 -1.16 7.40
C ALA A 412 -5.34 0.25 7.71
N LEU A 413 -5.16 0.59 9.00
CA LEU A 413 -4.58 1.87 9.43
C LEU A 413 -3.15 2.05 8.94
N GLN A 414 -2.32 1.01 9.02
CA GLN A 414 -0.95 1.06 8.49
C GLN A 414 -0.93 1.34 6.99
N ARG A 415 -1.80 0.66 6.22
CA ARG A 415 -1.91 0.87 4.77
C ARG A 415 -2.56 2.19 4.40
N GLN A 416 -3.48 2.67 5.24
CA GLN A 416 -4.03 4.00 5.09
C GLN A 416 -2.86 4.96 5.21
N GLY A 417 -2.11 4.94 6.32
CA GLY A 417 -1.12 5.95 6.67
C GLY A 417 -1.77 7.15 7.39
N PRO A 418 -0.98 8.04 8.02
CA PRO A 418 -1.49 9.23 8.69
C PRO A 418 -2.19 10.18 7.71
N ASP A 419 -2.83 11.22 8.24
CA ASP A 419 -3.26 12.33 7.39
C ASP A 419 -2.03 12.96 6.71
N LEU A 420 -2.14 13.23 5.41
CA LEU A 420 -1.05 13.89 4.69
C LEU A 420 -0.93 15.32 5.18
N LEU A 421 0.30 15.78 5.40
CA LEU A 421 0.59 17.19 5.61
C LEU A 421 -0.04 18.02 4.49
N SER A 422 -0.72 19.09 4.87
CA SER A 422 -1.07 20.15 3.94
C SER A 422 0.20 20.75 3.35
N ARG A 423 0.05 21.45 2.22
CA ARG A 423 1.17 22.15 1.58
C ARG A 423 1.92 23.09 2.55
N GLU A 424 1.19 23.82 3.41
CA GLU A 424 1.76 24.77 4.36
C GLU A 424 2.55 24.07 5.48
N GLU A 425 2.00 22.98 6.01
CA GLU A 425 2.67 22.17 7.02
C GLU A 425 3.93 21.52 6.44
N ARG A 426 3.83 20.94 5.23
CA ARG A 426 4.97 20.35 4.52
C ARG A 426 6.08 21.39 4.28
N ALA A 427 5.73 22.58 3.80
CA ALA A 427 6.69 23.67 3.61
C ALA A 427 7.39 24.06 4.93
N SER A 428 6.62 24.11 6.03
CA SER A 428 7.15 24.42 7.37
C SER A 428 8.14 23.35 7.85
N ARG A 429 7.84 22.06 7.64
CA ARG A 429 8.74 20.95 8.00
C ARG A 429 10.03 20.95 7.17
N LEU A 430 9.94 21.21 5.87
CA LEU A 430 11.11 21.34 4.99
C LEU A 430 11.97 22.56 5.34
N HIS A 431 11.34 23.69 5.67
CA HIS A 431 12.06 24.87 6.14
C HIS A 431 12.82 24.59 7.43
N TRP A 432 12.18 23.92 8.39
CA TRP A 432 12.80 23.50 9.64
C TRP A 432 14.02 22.59 9.39
N PHE A 433 13.90 21.61 8.49
CA PHE A 433 15.04 20.75 8.09
C PHE A 433 16.20 21.57 7.53
N ASN A 434 15.94 22.52 6.63
CA ASN A 434 16.98 23.36 6.05
C ASN A 434 17.71 24.21 7.10
N GLN A 435 16.99 24.72 8.11
CA GLN A 435 17.61 25.42 9.23
C GLN A 435 18.53 24.49 10.04
N LEU A 436 18.06 23.27 10.35
CA LEU A 436 18.83 22.28 11.10
C LEU A 436 20.09 21.84 10.34
N MET A 437 19.95 21.61 9.03
CA MET A 437 21.07 21.32 8.12
C MET A 437 22.11 22.45 8.10
N ALA A 438 21.68 23.71 7.96
CA ALA A 438 22.58 24.85 7.94
C ALA A 438 23.35 25.00 9.27
N GLN A 439 22.70 24.74 10.40
CA GLN A 439 23.35 24.72 11.71
C GLN A 439 24.36 23.58 11.84
N ALA A 440 24.04 22.39 11.32
CA ALA A 440 24.93 21.23 11.35
C ALA A 440 26.18 21.39 10.45
N LEU A 441 26.06 22.14 9.35
CA LEU A 441 27.16 22.47 8.43
C LEU A 441 27.98 23.70 8.87
N GLY A 442 27.41 24.57 9.71
CA GLY A 442 27.88 25.93 9.97
C GLY A 442 29.11 26.13 10.86
N GLY A 443 29.92 25.09 11.15
CA GLY A 443 31.20 25.36 11.81
C GLY A 443 32.20 24.20 11.85
N ASN A 444 33.45 24.57 12.15
CA ASN A 444 34.56 23.63 12.33
C ASN A 444 34.25 22.71 13.53
N GLY A 445 34.35 21.40 13.32
CA GLY A 445 33.75 20.32 14.12
C GLY A 445 34.15 20.15 15.60
N ASP A 446 34.70 21.18 16.26
CA ASP A 446 35.20 21.11 17.64
C ASP A 446 34.28 21.79 18.68
N SER A 447 33.17 22.42 18.27
CA SER A 447 32.20 22.97 19.23
C SER A 447 31.19 21.91 19.70
N PRO A 448 31.01 21.71 21.03
CA PRO A 448 29.96 20.83 21.57
C PRO A 448 28.57 21.16 21.04
N GLN A 449 28.29 22.43 20.78
CA GLN A 449 27.00 22.88 20.22
C GLN A 449 26.79 22.37 18.79
N ILE A 450 27.82 22.42 17.94
CA ILE A 450 27.74 21.92 16.56
C ILE A 450 27.55 20.41 16.56
N ARG A 451 28.31 19.71 17.41
CA ARG A 451 28.19 18.25 17.54
C ARG A 451 26.81 17.83 18.02
N TYR A 452 26.20 18.58 18.93
CA TYR A 452 24.81 18.37 19.33
C TYR A 452 23.83 18.54 18.16
N GLN A 453 23.93 19.64 17.38
CA GLN A 453 23.03 19.86 16.24
C GLN A 453 23.18 18.77 15.16
N GLN A 454 24.40 18.31 14.92
CA GLN A 454 24.68 17.22 14.00
C GLN A 454 24.05 15.90 14.44
N LEU A 455 24.16 15.54 15.72
CA LEU A 455 23.52 14.34 16.25
C LEU A 455 22.00 14.46 16.25
N ARG A 456 21.48 15.64 16.62
CA ARG A 456 20.04 15.92 16.57
C ARG A 456 19.48 15.74 15.17
N LEU A 457 20.12 16.33 14.16
CA LEU A 457 19.76 16.14 12.76
C LEU A 457 19.63 14.65 12.40
N LEU A 458 20.62 13.84 12.78
CA LEU A 458 20.63 12.41 12.47
C LEU A 458 19.61 11.59 13.28
N VAL A 459 19.09 12.11 14.39
CA VAL A 459 18.03 11.43 15.15
C VAL A 459 16.67 11.78 14.59
N GLU A 460 16.45 13.05 14.25
CA GLU A 460 15.12 13.54 13.85
C GLU A 460 14.81 13.26 12.37
N LEU A 461 15.83 12.93 11.57
CA LEU A 461 15.67 12.71 10.15
C LEU A 461 14.80 11.49 9.82
N SER A 462 14.83 10.42 10.61
CA SER A 462 13.98 9.24 10.35
C SER A 462 12.50 9.59 10.47
N GLU A 463 12.11 10.27 11.54
CA GLU A 463 10.73 10.70 11.75
C GLU A 463 10.28 11.69 10.67
N LEU A 464 11.12 12.67 10.34
CA LEU A 464 10.83 13.63 9.29
C LEU A 464 10.61 12.95 7.93
N VAL A 465 11.43 11.95 7.58
CA VAL A 465 11.27 11.21 6.32
C VAL A 465 9.94 10.47 6.29
N ASP A 466 9.56 9.80 7.38
CA ASP A 466 8.28 9.09 7.47
C ASP A 466 7.10 10.05 7.36
N GLU A 467 7.15 11.16 8.05
CA GLU A 467 6.14 12.22 8.01
C GLU A 467 5.98 12.79 6.58
N LEU A 468 7.09 13.10 5.90
CA LEU A 468 7.08 13.62 4.54
C LEU A 468 6.65 12.58 3.50
N ASP A 469 6.88 11.31 3.76
CA ASP A 469 6.39 10.20 2.93
C ASP A 469 4.91 9.88 3.19
N GLY A 470 4.30 10.47 4.22
CA GLY A 470 2.93 10.16 4.63
C GLY A 470 2.80 8.76 5.22
N CYS A 471 3.83 8.33 5.96
CA CYS A 471 3.92 7.04 6.65
C CYS A 471 3.82 7.24 8.17
N TRP A 472 3.29 6.25 8.87
CA TRP A 472 3.36 6.25 10.33
C TRP A 472 4.81 6.08 10.77
N TYR A 473 5.33 7.06 11.52
CA TYR A 473 6.58 6.88 12.23
C TYR A 473 6.35 6.00 13.45
N GLN A 474 7.21 5.00 13.63
CA GLN A 474 7.17 4.09 14.78
C GLN A 474 8.54 4.05 15.46
N MET A 475 9.58 3.70 14.70
CA MET A 475 10.97 3.68 15.18
C MET A 475 11.95 3.81 14.00
N PRO A 476 13.19 4.29 14.24
CA PRO A 476 14.16 4.55 13.18
C PRO A 476 14.49 3.32 12.31
N GLU A 477 14.55 2.13 12.91
CA GLU A 477 14.91 0.88 12.25
C GLU A 477 13.96 0.56 11.08
N LEU A 478 12.65 0.78 11.29
CA LEU A 478 11.63 0.58 10.27
C LEU A 478 11.75 1.58 9.12
N THR A 479 12.06 2.84 9.45
CA THR A 479 12.38 3.85 8.45
C THR A 479 13.60 3.43 7.64
N PHE A 480 14.64 2.90 8.28
CA PHE A 480 15.88 2.48 7.61
C PHE A 480 15.67 1.28 6.68
N GLU A 481 14.94 0.26 7.12
CA GLU A 481 14.59 -0.89 6.27
C GLU A 481 13.79 -0.45 5.04
N ARG A 482 12.80 0.44 5.24
CA ARG A 482 12.00 0.99 4.15
C ARG A 482 12.88 1.77 3.17
N LEU A 483 13.71 2.68 3.68
CA LEU A 483 14.63 3.49 2.88
C LEU A 483 15.65 2.63 2.11
N ALA A 484 16.16 1.56 2.71
CA ALA A 484 17.09 0.64 2.04
C ALA A 484 16.46 -0.01 0.80
N ARG A 485 15.14 -0.27 0.84
CA ARG A 485 14.38 -0.88 -0.26
C ARG A 485 13.90 0.14 -1.29
N GLU A 486 13.42 1.30 -0.84
CA GLU A 486 12.69 2.25 -1.69
C GLU A 486 13.55 3.44 -2.14
N ALA A 487 14.57 3.81 -1.37
CA ALA A 487 15.44 4.93 -1.64
C ALA A 487 16.90 4.61 -1.25
N PRO A 488 17.54 3.61 -1.89
CA PRO A 488 18.84 3.09 -1.47
C PRO A 488 19.95 4.15 -1.46
N ALA A 489 19.87 5.16 -2.33
CA ALA A 489 20.83 6.26 -2.37
C ALA A 489 20.72 7.19 -1.13
N LEU A 490 19.49 7.52 -0.72
CA LEU A 490 19.24 8.29 0.51
C LEU A 490 19.67 7.50 1.75
N TRP A 491 19.32 6.21 1.82
CA TRP A 491 19.78 5.33 2.89
C TRP A 491 21.30 5.29 2.98
N LEU A 492 21.99 5.12 1.85
CA LEU A 492 23.46 5.06 1.83
C LEU A 492 24.08 6.35 2.36
N ALA A 493 23.60 7.52 1.91
CA ALA A 493 24.09 8.81 2.39
C ALA A 493 23.83 9.01 3.89
N TYR A 494 22.66 8.59 4.37
CA TYR A 494 22.30 8.66 5.78
C TYR A 494 23.19 7.76 6.63
N ARG A 495 23.41 6.51 6.19
CA ARG A 495 24.31 5.56 6.87
C ARG A 495 25.75 6.08 6.93
N GLU A 496 26.27 6.66 5.85
CA GLU A 496 27.60 7.28 5.86
C GLU A 496 27.67 8.47 6.82
N ALA A 497 26.63 9.31 6.87
CA ALA A 497 26.56 10.42 7.82
C ALA A 497 26.52 9.95 9.28
N MET A 498 25.80 8.87 9.59
CA MET A 498 25.80 8.25 10.94
C MET A 498 27.18 7.71 11.33
N ASN A 499 27.90 7.08 10.40
CA ASN A 499 29.21 6.50 10.67
C ASN A 499 30.31 7.57 10.79
N ARG A 500 30.25 8.60 9.95
CA ARG A 500 31.26 9.65 9.84
C ARG A 500 30.59 11.00 9.66
N VAL A 501 30.34 11.69 10.77
CA VAL A 501 29.72 13.01 10.74
C VAL A 501 30.74 14.06 10.29
N THR A 502 30.69 14.44 9.01
CA THR A 502 31.58 15.42 8.39
C THR A 502 30.78 16.37 7.50
N PRO A 503 31.27 17.58 7.19
CA PRO A 503 30.57 18.46 6.26
C PRO A 503 30.27 17.80 4.91
N ALA A 504 31.21 17.00 4.39
CA ALA A 504 31.04 16.29 3.12
C ALA A 504 29.91 15.25 3.16
N THR A 505 29.84 14.44 4.23
CA THR A 505 28.78 13.43 4.39
C THR A 505 27.41 14.08 4.63
N LEU A 506 27.35 15.18 5.37
CA LEU A 506 26.12 15.95 5.57
C LEU A 506 25.63 16.64 4.29
N THR A 507 26.53 17.19 3.47
CA THR A 507 26.18 17.74 2.16
C THR A 507 25.66 16.65 1.21
N ALA A 508 26.28 15.47 1.20
CA ALA A 508 25.79 14.34 0.42
C ALA A 508 24.39 13.90 0.87
N LEU A 509 24.14 13.84 2.18
CA LEU A 509 22.84 13.55 2.76
C LEU A 509 21.79 14.58 2.33
N GLN A 510 22.13 15.87 2.40
CA GLN A 510 21.25 16.96 1.94
C GLN A 510 20.88 16.82 0.46
N GLN A 511 21.84 16.47 -0.40
CA GLN A 511 21.59 16.25 -1.83
C GLN A 511 20.65 15.09 -2.07
N GLN A 512 20.81 13.97 -1.36
CA GLN A 512 19.91 12.82 -1.51
C GLN A 512 18.52 13.10 -0.93
N PHE A 513 18.44 13.86 0.16
CA PHE A 513 17.17 14.31 0.72
C PHE A 513 16.44 15.22 -0.27
N ALA A 514 17.15 16.16 -0.89
CA ALA A 514 16.63 17.01 -1.96
C ALA A 514 16.22 16.25 -3.21
N ALA A 515 16.94 15.18 -3.56
CA ALA A 515 16.54 14.31 -4.66
C ALA A 515 15.22 13.58 -4.36
N ARG A 516 14.93 13.23 -3.09
CA ARG A 516 13.65 12.61 -2.71
C ARG A 516 12.53 13.65 -2.56
N PHE A 517 12.86 14.79 -1.98
CA PHE A 517 11.94 15.88 -1.65
C PHE A 517 12.41 17.17 -2.34
N PRO A 518 12.24 17.30 -3.67
CA PRO A 518 12.76 18.43 -4.43
C PRO A 518 12.24 19.78 -3.94
N GLU A 519 11.04 19.80 -3.35
CA GLU A 519 10.46 20.97 -2.68
C GLU A 519 11.40 21.61 -1.66
N CYS A 520 12.31 20.85 -1.03
CA CYS A 520 13.18 21.35 0.03
C CYS A 520 14.27 22.32 -0.47
N THR A 521 14.59 22.32 -1.76
CA THR A 521 15.62 23.20 -2.35
C THR A 521 15.05 24.43 -3.04
N LEU A 522 13.73 24.53 -3.12
CA LEU A 522 13.06 25.65 -3.74
C LEU A 522 13.04 26.82 -2.77
N PRO A 523 13.37 28.05 -3.21
CA PRO A 523 12.93 29.23 -2.49
C PRO A 523 11.40 29.21 -2.56
N PHE A 524 10.73 28.75 -1.49
CA PHE A 524 9.30 28.93 -1.34
C PHE A 524 9.04 30.43 -1.47
N LEU A 525 8.48 30.85 -2.61
CA LEU A 525 8.14 32.23 -2.90
C LEU A 525 6.92 32.63 -2.06
N ASP A 526 7.09 32.66 -0.74
CA ASP A 526 6.16 33.26 0.21
C ASP A 526 6.47 34.75 0.37
N LYS A 527 6.45 35.47 -0.76
CA LYS A 527 6.46 36.94 -0.76
C LYS A 527 5.20 37.55 -1.38
N GLY A 528 4.07 36.84 -1.36
CA GLY A 528 2.89 37.34 -2.06
C GLY A 528 1.55 36.80 -1.63
N THR A 529 1.21 36.80 -0.34
CA THR A 529 -0.20 36.84 0.14
C THR A 529 -0.27 37.38 1.57
N GLN A 530 0.23 38.59 1.78
CA GLN A 530 -0.26 39.48 2.83
C GLN A 530 -0.51 40.84 2.17
N ASN A 531 -1.63 40.96 1.46
CA ASN A 531 -2.29 42.22 1.20
C ASN A 531 -3.73 41.91 0.80
N ASP A 532 -4.54 41.67 1.83
CA ASP A 532 -5.96 41.99 1.76
C ASP A 532 -6.09 43.50 1.62
N GLN A 533 -6.34 44.00 0.39
CA GLN A 533 -7.24 45.13 0.15
C GLN A 533 -7.59 45.27 -1.34
N PRO A 534 -8.84 45.63 -1.68
CA PRO A 534 -9.31 45.76 -3.05
C PRO A 534 -9.03 47.17 -3.56
N LEU A 535 -8.26 47.34 -4.63
CA LEU A 535 -8.15 48.63 -5.30
C LEU A 535 -8.33 48.52 -6.81
N CYS A 536 -9.49 49.02 -7.21
CA CYS A 536 -9.82 49.62 -8.49
C CYS A 536 -8.63 50.21 -9.25
N GLY A 537 -8.73 50.04 -10.58
CA GLY A 537 -8.34 50.95 -11.66
C GLY A 537 -7.36 52.09 -11.36
N ILE A 538 -6.34 52.21 -12.22
CA ILE A 538 -5.95 53.44 -12.92
C ILE A 538 -4.79 53.08 -13.87
N MET A 539 -5.00 53.32 -15.17
CA MET A 539 -3.94 53.39 -16.18
C MET A 539 -2.96 54.53 -15.86
N PRO A 540 -1.70 54.44 -16.31
CA PRO A 540 -0.97 55.61 -16.76
C PRO A 540 -0.90 55.60 -18.28
N ALA A 541 -1.57 56.58 -18.86
CA ALA A 541 -1.28 57.08 -20.21
C ALA A 541 0.00 57.93 -20.20
N LEU A 542 0.43 58.26 -21.42
CA LEU A 542 1.42 59.26 -21.88
C LEU A 542 2.78 58.64 -22.28
N LEU A 543 3.39 58.92 -23.44
CA LEU A 543 3.00 59.61 -24.69
C LEU A 543 4.21 59.56 -25.67
N TYR A 544 3.96 59.92 -26.95
CA TYR A 544 4.84 60.31 -28.08
C TYR A 544 5.04 59.22 -29.16
N GLU A 545 4.31 59.31 -30.30
CA GLU A 545 4.58 60.13 -31.53
C GLU A 545 5.90 59.69 -32.20
N GLU A 546 6.02 59.28 -33.46
CA GLU A 546 5.25 59.46 -34.71
C GLU A 546 4.93 58.13 -35.42
#